data_AF-A0A1A9HUZ9-F1
#
_entry.id   AF-A0A1A9HUZ9-F1
#
_cell.length_a   1.000
_cell.length_b   1.000
_cell.length_c   1.000
_cell.angle_alpha   90.00
_cell.angle_beta   90.00
_cell.angle_gamma   90.00
#
_symmetry.space_group_name_H-M   'P 1'
#
loop_
_entity.id
_entity.type
_entity.pdbx_description
1 polymer ?
#
loop_
_entity_poly.entity_id
_entity_poly.type
_entity_poly.pdbx_seq_one_letter_code
_entity_poly.pdbx_strand_id
1 'polypeptide(L)' 'MSLPSTWRRRAPTAIAALIAIASTGCAMQPPQAWEKGALARPEMTMGGDVLGDRFAQHIYTSKENASGGNGVGGGGCGCN' A
#
# COMPACT_ATOMS: atom_id res chain seq x y z
N MET A 1 42.07 -7.38 17.73
CA MET A 1 41.09 -8.43 18.08
C MET A 1 40.67 -9.14 16.80
N SER A 2 41.27 -10.31 16.52
CA SER A 2 41.02 -11.08 15.30
C SER A 2 39.88 -12.07 15.58
N LEU A 3 38.71 -11.87 14.96
CA LEU A 3 37.59 -12.80 15.09
C LEU A 3 37.97 -14.18 14.51
N PRO A 4 37.61 -15.30 15.17
CA PRO A 4 37.99 -16.64 14.72
C PRO A 4 37.38 -16.96 13.35
N SER A 5 38.14 -17.67 12.49
CA SER A 5 37.79 -17.99 11.09
C SER A 5 36.47 -18.76 10.94
N THR A 6 36.03 -19.45 11.98
CA THR A 6 34.73 -20.13 12.07
C THR A 6 33.56 -19.15 12.11
N TRP A 7 33.73 -17.97 12.69
CA TRP A 7 32.75 -16.89 12.71
C TRP A 7 32.56 -16.29 11.30
N ARG A 8 33.66 -16.15 10.56
CA ARG A 8 33.67 -15.63 9.18
C ARG A 8 32.97 -16.56 8.17
N ARG A 9 32.97 -17.88 8.42
CA ARG A 9 32.28 -18.88 7.57
C ARG A 9 30.80 -19.10 7.94
N ARG A 10 30.42 -18.86 9.21
CA ARG A 10 29.04 -19.06 9.72
C ARG A 10 28.15 -17.82 9.60
N ALA A 11 28.73 -16.64 9.44
CA ALA A 11 28.00 -15.39 9.25
C ALA A 11 27.06 -15.39 8.02
N PRO A 12 27.48 -15.78 6.79
CA PRO A 12 26.60 -15.71 5.63
C PRO A 12 25.43 -16.71 5.70
N THR A 13 25.66 -17.90 6.27
CA THR A 13 24.58 -18.90 6.44
C THR A 13 23.56 -18.46 7.49
N ALA A 14 24.01 -17.82 8.59
CA ALA A 14 23.11 -17.26 9.59
C ALA A 14 22.26 -16.10 9.03
N ILE A 15 22.87 -15.22 8.22
CA ILE A 15 22.15 -14.11 7.57
C ILE A 15 21.11 -14.64 6.58
N ALA A 16 21.46 -15.62 5.74
CA ALA A 16 20.52 -16.23 4.81
C ALA A 16 19.33 -16.89 5.51
N ALA A 17 19.57 -17.59 6.63
CA ALA A 17 18.51 -18.19 7.44
C ALA A 17 17.59 -17.12 8.07
N LEU A 18 18.16 -16.02 8.58
CA LEU A 18 17.39 -14.89 9.12
C LEU A 18 16.50 -14.22 8.06
N ILE A 19 17.01 -14.02 6.84
CA ILE A 19 16.23 -13.45 5.74
C ILE A 19 15.08 -14.38 5.35
N ALA A 20 15.33 -15.69 5.28
CA ALA A 20 14.29 -16.67 4.96
C ALA A 20 13.15 -16.65 6.00
N ILE A 21 13.48 -16.59 7.29
CA ILE A 21 12.49 -16.49 8.36
C ILE A 21 11.75 -15.14 8.31
N ALA A 22 12.45 -14.03 8.01
CA ALA A 22 11.82 -12.72 7.91
C ALA A 22 10.87 -12.58 6.70
N SER A 23 11.03 -13.43 5.68
CA SER A 23 10.15 -13.42 4.49
C SER A 23 8.82 -14.15 4.68
N THR A 24 8.58 -14.81 5.82
CA THR A 24 7.27 -15.41 6.11
C THR A 24 6.27 -14.35 6.57
N GLY A 25 5.14 -14.20 5.88
CA GLY A 25 4.06 -13.29 6.29
C GLY A 25 3.20 -13.85 7.43
N CYS A 26 2.62 -12.98 8.26
CA CYS A 26 1.78 -13.34 9.41
C CYS A 26 0.37 -13.85 9.06
N ALA A 27 0.09 -14.21 7.81
CA ALA A 27 -1.23 -14.65 7.37
C ALA A 27 -1.43 -16.15 7.68
N MET A 28 -1.50 -16.51 8.96
CA MET A 28 -1.65 -17.90 9.41
C MET A 28 -3.07 -18.43 9.26
N GLN A 29 -4.08 -17.55 9.25
CA GLN A 29 -5.49 -17.92 9.14
C GLN A 29 -6.19 -17.03 8.11
N PRO A 30 -6.77 -17.58 7.02
CA PRO A 30 -7.61 -16.80 6.13
C PRO A 30 -8.91 -16.40 6.86
N PRO A 31 -9.43 -15.18 6.63
CA PRO A 31 -10.68 -14.75 7.23
C PRO A 31 -11.84 -15.62 6.75
N GLN A 32 -12.81 -15.84 7.64
CA GLN A 32 -13.99 -16.63 7.32
C GLN A 32 -14.94 -15.87 6.39
N ALA A 33 -15.74 -16.58 5.60
CA ALA A 33 -16.59 -15.94 4.58
C ALA A 33 -17.57 -14.89 5.15
N TRP A 34 -18.01 -15.06 6.40
CA TRP A 34 -18.93 -14.15 7.11
C TRP A 34 -18.23 -12.94 7.75
N GLU A 35 -16.90 -12.93 7.87
CA GLU A 35 -16.14 -11.81 8.45
C GLU A 35 -15.97 -10.64 7.48
N LYS A 36 -16.35 -10.85 6.20
CA LYS A 36 -16.25 -9.84 5.15
C LYS A 36 -16.95 -8.53 5.51
N GLY A 37 -18.09 -8.57 6.19
CA GLY A 37 -18.83 -7.37 6.59
C GLY A 37 -18.05 -6.46 7.54
N ALA A 38 -17.18 -7.03 8.38
CA ALA A 38 -16.34 -6.25 9.30
C ALA A 38 -15.02 -5.79 8.64
N LEU A 39 -14.42 -6.63 7.80
CA LEU A 39 -13.09 -6.39 7.21
C LEU A 39 -13.13 -5.59 5.90
N ALA A 40 -14.25 -5.60 5.17
CA ALA A 40 -14.37 -4.96 3.85
C ALA A 40 -15.63 -4.07 3.81
N ARG A 41 -15.64 -3.03 4.64
CA ARG A 41 -16.69 -2.02 4.67
C ARG A 41 -16.82 -1.33 3.29
N PRO A 42 -18.05 -1.00 2.84
CA PRO A 42 -18.27 -0.32 1.56
C PRO A 42 -17.49 1.00 1.42
N GLU A 43 -17.34 1.74 2.52
CA GLU A 43 -16.60 3.01 2.55
C GLU A 43 -15.10 2.85 2.25
N MET A 44 -14.52 1.65 2.40
CA MET A 44 -13.11 1.36 2.06
C MET A 44 -12.91 1.09 0.56
N THR A 45 -13.97 1.08 -0.24
CA THR A 45 -13.87 0.97 -1.70
C THR A 45 -13.32 2.28 -2.29
N MET A 46 -12.70 2.20 -3.46
CA MET A 46 -12.35 3.41 -4.22
C MET A 46 -13.64 4.13 -4.59
N GLY A 47 -13.79 5.41 -4.22
CA GLY A 47 -15.06 6.12 -4.37
C GLY A 47 -16.06 5.91 -3.21
N GLY A 48 -15.68 5.15 -2.18
CA GLY A 48 -16.56 4.84 -1.04
C GLY A 48 -16.83 6.03 -0.11
N ASP A 49 -15.93 7.02 -0.09
CA ASP A 49 -16.09 8.29 0.61
C ASP A 49 -16.11 9.46 -0.38
N VAL A 50 -17.32 9.76 -0.89
CA VAL A 50 -17.54 10.86 -1.85
C VAL A 50 -17.06 12.20 -1.30
N LEU A 51 -17.22 12.45 0.00
CA LEU A 51 -16.85 13.73 0.60
C LEU A 51 -15.32 13.86 0.67
N GLY A 52 -14.64 12.82 1.14
CA GLY A 52 -13.17 12.74 1.13
C GLY A 52 -12.60 12.92 -0.28
N ASP A 53 -13.21 12.29 -1.28
CA ASP A 53 -12.78 12.41 -2.67
C ASP A 53 -12.95 13.82 -3.23
N ARG A 54 -14.05 14.51 -2.88
CA ARG A 54 -14.25 15.93 -3.26
C ARG A 54 -13.19 16.83 -2.63
N PHE A 55 -12.86 16.62 -1.35
CA PHE A 55 -11.82 17.39 -0.68
C PHE A 55 -10.44 17.13 -1.26
N ALA A 56 -10.09 15.87 -1.53
CA ALA A 56 -8.84 15.50 -2.17
C ALA A 56 -8.73 16.20 -3.53
N GLN A 57 -9.77 16.10 -4.38
CA GLN A 57 -9.80 16.77 -5.67
C GLN A 57 -9.62 18.29 -5.54
N HIS A 58 -10.31 18.94 -4.60
CA HIS A 58 -10.17 20.37 -4.35
C HIS A 58 -8.73 20.76 -3.98
N ILE A 59 -8.09 20.00 -3.10
CA ILE A 59 -6.70 20.22 -2.70
C ILE A 59 -5.76 20.06 -3.90
N TYR A 60 -5.92 18.99 -4.69
CA TYR A 60 -5.09 18.75 -5.86
C TYR A 60 -5.22 19.86 -6.91
N THR A 61 -6.44 20.22 -7.31
CA THR A 61 -6.69 21.34 -8.23
C THR A 61 -6.11 22.65 -7.71
N SER A 62 -6.23 22.92 -6.41
CA SER A 62 -5.70 24.15 -5.81
C SER A 62 -4.17 24.22 -5.84
N LYS A 63 -3.50 23.08 -5.64
CA LYS A 63 -2.03 23.01 -5.64
C LYS A 63 -1.45 23.09 -7.04
N GLU A 64 -2.09 22.44 -7.99
CA GLU A 64 -1.57 22.32 -9.35
C GLU A 64 -2.06 23.46 -10.27
N ASN A 65 -2.87 24.40 -9.75
CA ASN A 65 -3.60 25.38 -10.55
C ASN A 65 -4.31 24.73 -11.77
N ALA A 66 -4.80 23.51 -11.58
CA ALA A 66 -5.27 22.63 -12.64
C ALA A 66 -6.79 22.49 -12.60
N SER A 67 -7.49 22.96 -13.63
CA SER A 67 -8.91 22.72 -13.86
C SER A 67 -9.15 21.41 -14.60
N GLY A 68 -10.06 20.54 -14.14
CA GLY A 68 -10.45 19.34 -14.90
C GLY A 68 -10.89 18.09 -14.14
N GLY A 69 -10.69 18.01 -12.82
CA GLY A 69 -11.11 16.86 -11.99
C GLY A 69 -10.33 15.56 -12.25
N ASN A 70 -10.51 14.56 -11.36
CA ASN A 70 -9.72 13.32 -11.34
C ASN A 70 -10.29 12.19 -12.21
N GLY A 71 -11.19 12.49 -13.15
CA GLY A 71 -11.86 11.47 -13.99
C GLY A 71 -11.25 11.35 -15.38
N VAL A 72 -11.16 10.12 -15.91
CA VAL A 72 -10.94 9.87 -17.34
C VAL A 72 -12.25 10.08 -18.10
N GLY A 73 -12.63 11.34 -18.29
CA GLY A 73 -13.70 11.75 -19.22
C GLY A 73 -13.11 11.94 -20.61
N GLY A 74 -13.70 11.30 -21.62
CA GLY A 74 -13.27 11.42 -23.01
C GLY A 74 -13.21 12.88 -23.50
N GLY A 75 -12.20 13.14 -24.33
CA GLY A 75 -12.12 14.25 -25.30
C GLY A 75 -12.75 15.58 -24.90
N GLY A 76 -12.06 16.35 -24.05
CA GLY A 76 -12.37 17.76 -23.80
C GLY A 76 -11.10 18.57 -23.68
N CYS A 77 -11.10 19.80 -24.21
CA CYS A 77 -9.94 20.69 -24.44
C CYS A 77 -9.22 21.20 -23.17
N GLY A 78 -9.26 20.50 -22.03
CA GLY A 78 -8.40 20.76 -20.86
C GLY A 78 -8.50 22.14 -20.19
N CYS A 79 -9.32 23.04 -20.71
CA CYS A 79 -9.71 24.29 -20.08
C CYS A 79 -11.11 24.08 -19.54
N ASN A 80 -11.33 24.43 -18.27
CA ASN A 80 -12.69 24.72 -17.79
C ASN A 80 -13.41 25.69 -18.74
#